data_AF-A0A1Z8RKQ9-F1
#
_entry.id   AF-A0A1Z8RKQ9-F1
#
_cell.length_a   1.000
_cell.length_b   1.000
_cell.length_c   1.000
_cell.angle_alpha   90.00
_cell.angle_beta   90.00
_cell.angle_gamma   90.00
#
_symmetry.space_group_name_H-M   'P 1'
#
loop_
_entity.id
_entity.type
_entity.pdbx_description
1 polymer ?
#
loop_
_entity_poly.entity_id
_entity_poly.type
_entity_poly.pdbx_seq_one_letter_code
_entity_poly.pdbx_strand_id
1 'polypeptide(L)'
;MDWDAIGAMGEVLGAVSVLITLLYLSRQISASNKALNTTGTTAMMEGFNEFHTWSISTEDLAKINFYFYNEPESELSEYEENKLKVMTRVYANQVYKLFLLHQLGAMPDEQWKKALAVANQNFNCTEFGRNFKSENTVFEEMWMAMDELGNSPT
;
A
#
# COMPACT_ATOMS: atom_id res chain seq x y z
N MET A 1 8.44 -62.22 -8.07
CA MET A 1 7.11 -61.78 -8.54
C MET A 1 6.39 -60.93 -7.48
N ASP A 2 6.62 -61.13 -6.18
CA ASP A 2 6.04 -60.28 -5.12
C ASP A 2 6.75 -58.94 -4.90
N TRP A 3 8.04 -58.87 -5.24
CA TRP A 3 8.85 -57.66 -5.08
C TRP A 3 8.40 -56.50 -5.98
N ASP A 4 7.97 -56.79 -7.21
CA ASP A 4 7.47 -55.77 -8.13
C ASP A 4 6.11 -55.21 -7.68
N ALA A 5 5.24 -56.07 -7.11
CA ALA A 5 3.96 -55.65 -6.55
C ALA A 5 4.14 -54.77 -5.32
N ILE A 6 5.07 -55.13 -4.42
CA ILE A 6 5.43 -54.31 -3.25
C ILE A 6 6.04 -52.97 -3.70
N GLY A 7 6.89 -52.97 -4.73
CA GLY A 7 7.45 -51.75 -5.32
C GLY A 7 6.39 -50.82 -5.88
N ALA A 8 5.47 -51.34 -6.70
CA ALA A 8 4.35 -50.59 -7.25
C ALA A 8 3.41 -50.04 -6.16
N MET A 9 3.18 -50.78 -5.08
CA MET A 9 2.42 -50.27 -3.93
C MET A 9 3.14 -49.12 -3.23
N GLY A 10 4.48 -49.18 -3.10
CA GLY A 10 5.29 -48.09 -2.58
C GLY A 10 5.21 -46.82 -3.44
N GLU A 11 5.21 -46.97 -4.76
CA GLU A 11 5.04 -45.86 -5.70
C GLU A 11 3.67 -45.19 -5.58
N VAL A 12 2.60 -45.99 -5.51
CA VAL A 12 1.23 -45.47 -5.32
C VAL A 12 1.11 -44.73 -4.00
N LEU A 13 1.62 -45.30 -2.90
CA LEU A 13 1.61 -44.65 -1.60
C LEU A 13 2.41 -43.34 -1.61
N GLY A 14 3.59 -43.33 -2.24
CA GLY A 14 4.40 -42.12 -2.41
C GLY A 14 3.66 -41.03 -3.20
N ALA A 15 3.04 -41.38 -4.32
CA ALA A 15 2.27 -40.44 -5.13
C ALA A 15 1.06 -39.86 -4.35
N VAL A 16 0.35 -40.71 -3.59
CA VAL A 16 -0.75 -40.27 -2.72
C VAL A 16 -0.25 -39.32 -1.63
N SER A 17 0.89 -39.62 -1.00
CA SER A 17 1.51 -38.71 -0.02
C SER A 17 1.84 -37.34 -0.63
N VAL A 18 2.46 -37.31 -1.81
CA VAL A 18 2.75 -36.06 -2.53
C VAL A 18 1.47 -35.28 -2.83
N LEU A 19 0.42 -35.96 -3.30
CA LEU A 19 -0.87 -35.32 -3.59
C LEU A 19 -1.48 -34.69 -2.33
N ILE A 20 -1.45 -35.39 -1.20
CA ILE A 20 -1.93 -34.87 0.09
C ILE A 20 -1.13 -33.63 0.49
N THR A 21 0.19 -33.65 0.35
CA THR A 21 1.06 -32.49 0.64
C THR A 21 0.72 -31.30 -0.25
N LEU A 22 0.53 -31.50 -1.56
CA LEU A 22 0.14 -30.42 -2.48
C LEU A 22 -1.22 -29.82 -2.13
N LEU A 23 -2.20 -30.65 -1.76
CA LEU A 23 -3.52 -30.19 -1.32
C LEU A 23 -3.45 -29.39 -0.01
N TYR A 24 -2.58 -29.80 0.91
CA TYR A 24 -2.33 -29.07 2.14
C TYR A 24 -1.67 -27.71 1.87
N LEU A 25 -0.58 -27.69 1.08
CA LEU A 25 0.12 -26.47 0.70
C LEU A 25 -0.80 -25.48 -0.04
N SER A 26 -1.62 -25.96 -0.96
CA SER A 26 -2.61 -25.14 -1.67
C SER A 26 -3.59 -24.46 -0.70
N ARG A 27 -4.11 -25.21 0.28
CA ARG A 27 -4.97 -24.64 1.33
C ARG A 27 -4.22 -23.66 2.23
N GLN A 28 -2.98 -23.99 2.61
CA GLN A 28 -2.14 -23.14 3.43
C GLN A 28 -1.85 -21.79 2.75
N ILE A 29 -1.49 -21.81 1.46
CA ILE A 29 -1.25 -20.60 0.66
C ILE A 29 -2.54 -19.80 0.52
N SER A 30 -3.68 -20.46 0.26
CA SER A 30 -4.97 -19.78 0.14
C SER A 30 -5.37 -19.06 1.45
N ALA A 31 -5.17 -19.71 2.59
CA ALA A 31 -5.43 -19.12 3.91
C ALA A 31 -4.47 -17.96 4.21
N SER A 32 -3.19 -18.11 3.89
CA SER A 32 -2.17 -17.07 4.04
C SER A 32 -2.52 -15.84 3.19
N ASN A 33 -2.86 -16.02 1.92
CA ASN A 33 -3.27 -14.94 1.02
C ASN A 33 -4.52 -14.21 1.53
N LYS A 34 -5.49 -14.94 2.11
CA LYS A 34 -6.67 -14.31 2.71
C LYS A 34 -6.30 -13.44 3.91
N ALA A 35 -5.41 -13.91 4.78
CA ALA A 35 -4.94 -13.14 5.93
C ALA A 35 -4.19 -11.88 5.49
N LEU A 36 -3.26 -12.00 4.53
CA LEU A 36 -2.51 -10.86 3.99
C LEU A 36 -3.43 -9.82 3.32
N ASN A 37 -4.43 -10.28 2.56
CA ASN A 37 -5.45 -9.40 1.98
C ASN A 37 -6.14 -8.56 3.06
N THR A 38 -6.55 -9.18 4.16
CA THR A 38 -7.20 -8.48 5.28
C THR A 38 -6.25 -7.51 5.94
N THR A 39 -5.01 -7.93 6.25
CA THR A 39 -4.00 -7.05 6.87
C THR A 39 -3.70 -5.82 6.03
N GLY A 40 -3.47 -5.98 4.72
CA GLY A 40 -3.20 -4.87 3.81
C GLY A 40 -4.38 -3.89 3.74
N THR A 41 -5.60 -4.42 3.62
CA THR A 41 -6.82 -3.60 3.56
C THR A 41 -7.05 -2.84 4.86
N THR A 42 -6.90 -3.49 6.01
CA THR A 42 -7.02 -2.86 7.33
C THR A 42 -5.95 -1.79 7.52
N ALA A 43 -4.68 -2.07 7.21
CA ALA A 43 -3.60 -1.09 7.34
C ALA A 43 -3.79 0.15 6.46
N MET A 44 -4.37 -0.03 5.26
CA MET A 44 -4.76 1.07 4.38
C MET A 44 -5.91 1.88 4.97
N MET A 45 -7.02 1.24 5.33
CA MET A 45 -8.22 1.90 5.83
C MET A 45 -7.97 2.62 7.15
N GLU A 46 -7.33 1.97 8.12
CA GLU A 46 -7.06 2.56 9.43
C GLU A 46 -6.14 3.77 9.33
N GLY A 47 -5.03 3.67 8.60
CA GLY A 47 -4.07 4.78 8.53
C GLY A 47 -4.62 6.00 7.77
N PHE A 48 -5.41 5.81 6.72
CA PHE A 48 -6.07 6.95 6.07
C PHE A 48 -7.23 7.51 6.91
N ASN A 49 -8.01 6.66 7.60
CA ASN A 49 -9.06 7.14 8.51
C ASN A 49 -8.47 7.91 9.69
N GLU A 50 -7.32 7.48 10.22
CA GLU A 50 -6.58 8.19 11.27
C GLU A 50 -6.13 9.56 10.77
N PHE A 51 -5.50 9.62 9.58
CA PHE A 51 -5.12 10.88 8.95
C PHE A 51 -6.32 11.80 8.76
N HIS A 52 -7.43 11.30 8.18
CA HIS A 52 -8.62 12.11 7.94
C HIS A 52 -9.23 12.61 9.24
N THR A 53 -9.38 11.75 10.25
CA THR A 53 -9.91 12.12 11.57
C THR A 53 -9.06 13.21 12.22
N TRP A 54 -7.74 13.05 12.19
CA TRP A 54 -6.82 14.05 12.73
C TRP A 54 -6.88 15.37 11.95
N SER A 55 -6.83 15.31 10.62
CA SER A 55 -6.77 16.46 9.71
C SER A 55 -7.98 17.38 9.79
N ILE A 56 -9.11 16.91 10.34
CA ILE A 56 -10.34 17.69 10.53
C ILE A 56 -10.72 17.86 12.00
N SER A 57 -9.85 17.46 12.94
CA SER A 57 -10.17 17.43 14.37
C SER A 57 -10.34 18.82 15.00
N THR A 58 -9.84 19.86 14.34
CA THR A 58 -10.01 21.27 14.73
C THR A 58 -10.32 22.11 13.49
N GLU A 59 -10.92 23.29 13.69
CA GLU A 59 -11.18 24.23 12.59
C GLU A 59 -9.88 24.64 11.87
N ASP A 60 -8.81 24.85 12.64
CA ASP A 60 -7.49 25.20 12.10
C ASP A 60 -6.92 24.06 11.24
N LEU A 61 -6.94 22.82 11.70
CA LEU A 61 -6.48 21.68 10.88
C LEU A 61 -7.37 21.46 9.67
N ALA A 62 -8.68 21.61 9.79
CA ALA A 62 -9.60 21.48 8.67
C ALA A 62 -9.31 22.52 7.57
N LYS A 63 -8.94 23.74 7.93
CA LYS A 63 -8.48 24.77 6.97
C LYS A 63 -7.18 24.37 6.29
N ILE A 64 -6.19 23.84 7.02
CA ILE A 64 -4.95 23.33 6.41
C ILE A 64 -5.23 22.15 5.47
N ASN A 65 -6.12 21.23 5.88
CA ASN A 65 -6.52 20.09 5.06
C ASN A 65 -7.22 20.53 3.77
N PHE A 66 -7.92 21.68 3.77
CA PHE A 66 -8.47 22.24 2.53
C PHE A 66 -7.35 22.55 1.52
N TYR A 67 -6.24 23.15 1.95
CA TYR A 67 -5.09 23.46 1.10
C TYR A 67 -4.28 22.24 0.66
N PHE A 68 -4.46 21.10 1.35
CA PHE A 68 -3.90 19.83 0.89
C PHE A 68 -4.50 19.37 -0.45
N TYR A 69 -5.78 19.71 -0.71
CA TYR A 69 -6.49 19.30 -1.92
C TYR A 69 -6.77 20.43 -2.92
N ASN A 70 -6.60 21.69 -2.50
CA ASN A 70 -6.99 22.86 -3.29
C ASN A 70 -5.88 23.90 -3.25
N GLU A 71 -5.61 24.54 -4.38
CA GLU A 71 -4.69 25.67 -4.42
C GLU A 71 -5.26 26.82 -3.57
N PRO A 72 -4.43 27.45 -2.73
CA PRO A 72 -4.90 28.56 -1.92
C PRO A 72 -5.12 29.79 -2.82
N GLU A 73 -6.20 30.55 -2.56
CA GLU A 73 -6.49 31.80 -3.29
C GLU A 73 -5.49 32.93 -2.96
N SER A 74 -4.78 32.80 -1.85
CA SER A 74 -3.76 33.72 -1.38
C SER A 74 -2.54 32.96 -0.86
N GLU A 75 -1.39 33.62 -0.79
CA GLU A 75 -0.20 33.04 -0.18
C GLU A 75 -0.47 32.61 1.27
N LEU A 76 0.00 31.41 1.64
CA LEU A 76 -0.11 30.91 3.00
C LEU A 76 0.88 31.64 3.89
N SER A 77 0.52 31.87 5.15
CA SER A 77 1.51 32.29 6.14
C SER A 77 2.56 31.18 6.34
N GLU A 78 3.77 31.55 6.76
CA GLU A 78 4.84 30.57 7.08
C GLU A 78 4.36 29.46 8.05
N TYR A 79 3.46 29.82 8.98
CA TYR A 79 2.90 28.88 9.94
C TYR A 79 1.92 27.90 9.31
N GLU A 80 1.05 28.36 8.40
CA GLU A 80 0.13 27.51 7.65
C GLU A 80 0.89 26.60 6.68
N GLU A 81 1.90 27.13 5.99
CA GLU A 81 2.77 26.36 5.10
C GLU A 81 3.50 25.24 5.88
N ASN A 82 4.07 25.56 7.04
CA ASN A 82 4.70 24.55 7.88
C ASN A 82 3.70 23.47 8.36
N LYS A 83 2.47 23.84 8.71
CA LYS A 83 1.42 22.85 9.04
C LYS A 83 1.07 21.98 7.85
N LEU A 84 0.91 22.57 6.68
CA LEU A 84 0.61 21.83 5.45
C LEU A 84 1.74 20.86 5.11
N LYS A 85 3.00 21.26 5.30
CA LYS A 85 4.17 20.40 5.15
C LYS A 85 4.17 19.22 6.11
N VAL A 86 3.87 19.45 7.39
CA VAL A 86 3.75 18.37 8.39
C VAL A 86 2.59 17.44 8.05
N MET A 87 1.41 17.98 7.71
CA MET A 87 0.25 17.20 7.28
C MET A 87 0.57 16.33 6.07
N THR A 88 1.22 16.90 5.06
CA THR A 88 1.66 16.19 3.86
C THR A 88 2.68 15.10 4.17
N ARG A 89 3.57 15.35 5.13
CA ARG A 89 4.51 14.34 5.63
C ARG A 89 3.81 13.17 6.33
N VAL A 90 2.78 13.43 7.14
CA VAL A 90 1.97 12.37 7.78
C VAL A 90 1.27 11.52 6.73
N TYR A 91 0.66 12.16 5.72
CA TYR A 91 0.05 11.45 4.60
C TYR A 91 1.08 10.60 3.83
N ALA A 92 2.23 11.19 3.48
CA ALA A 92 3.32 10.48 2.79
C ALA A 92 3.86 9.30 3.58
N ASN A 93 4.00 9.42 4.90
CA ASN A 93 4.40 8.30 5.76
C ASN A 93 3.40 7.14 5.70
N GLN A 94 2.09 7.43 5.65
CA GLN A 94 1.08 6.39 5.50
C GLN A 94 1.20 5.71 4.13
N VAL A 95 1.36 6.44 3.04
CA VAL A 95 1.58 5.84 1.71
C VAL A 95 2.86 5.00 1.70
N TYR A 96 3.93 5.48 2.34
CA TYR A 96 5.20 4.78 2.44
C TYR A 96 5.10 3.49 3.25
N LYS A 97 4.31 3.46 4.32
CA LYS A 97 3.99 2.23 5.04
C LYS A 97 3.33 1.20 4.12
N LEU A 98 2.39 1.62 3.25
CA LEU A 98 1.76 0.71 2.31
C LEU A 98 2.74 0.23 1.22
N PHE A 99 3.63 1.10 0.75
CA PHE A 99 4.72 0.72 -0.15
C PHE A 99 5.61 -0.36 0.48
N LEU A 100 6.05 -0.19 1.72
CA LEU A 100 6.87 -1.18 2.42
C LEU A 100 6.12 -2.50 2.64
N LEU A 101 4.84 -2.45 3.00
CA LEU A 101 4.02 -3.67 3.10
C LEU A 101 3.93 -4.40 1.76
N HIS A 102 3.85 -3.67 0.65
CA HIS A 102 3.86 -4.26 -0.68
C HIS A 102 5.22 -4.91 -1.01
N GLN A 103 6.33 -4.20 -0.78
CA GLN A 103 7.68 -4.74 -0.97
C GLN A 103 7.94 -6.02 -0.17
N LEU A 104 7.33 -6.13 1.03
CA LEU A 104 7.41 -7.31 1.89
C LEU A 104 6.44 -8.44 1.50
N GLY A 105 5.64 -8.27 0.44
CA GLY A 105 4.60 -9.22 0.04
C GLY A 105 3.39 -9.26 0.98
N ALA A 106 3.33 -8.37 1.97
CA ALA A 106 2.24 -8.28 2.95
C ALA A 106 1.05 -7.43 2.47
N MET A 107 1.18 -6.76 1.33
CA MET A 107 0.11 -6.10 0.60
C MET A 107 0.07 -6.62 -0.85
N PRO A 108 -1.08 -7.16 -1.32
CA PRO A 108 -1.25 -7.56 -2.72
C PRO A 108 -1.11 -6.36 -3.66
N ASP A 109 -0.56 -6.62 -4.85
CA ASP A 109 -0.31 -5.63 -5.91
C ASP A 109 -1.55 -4.82 -6.28
N GLU A 110 -2.72 -5.47 -6.42
CA GLU A 110 -3.99 -4.79 -6.71
C GLU A 110 -4.40 -3.77 -5.63
N GLN A 111 -4.08 -4.04 -4.36
CA GLN A 111 -4.37 -3.08 -3.28
C GLN A 111 -3.36 -1.94 -3.30
N TRP A 112 -2.08 -2.27 -3.53
CA TRP A 112 -1.02 -1.27 -3.68
C TRP A 112 -1.30 -0.30 -4.81
N LYS A 113 -1.64 -0.79 -6.01
CA LYS A 113 -1.98 0.03 -7.18
C LYS A 113 -3.12 1.02 -6.89
N LYS A 114 -4.15 0.59 -6.16
CA LYS A 114 -5.26 1.47 -5.76
C LYS A 114 -4.80 2.56 -4.79
N ALA A 115 -4.04 2.20 -3.75
CA ALA A 115 -3.51 3.17 -2.80
C ALA A 115 -2.57 4.18 -3.50
N LEU A 116 -1.72 3.68 -4.40
CA LEU A 116 -0.77 4.47 -5.16
C LEU A 116 -1.46 5.42 -6.13
N ALA A 117 -2.53 5.00 -6.82
CA ALA A 117 -3.32 5.86 -7.71
C ALA A 117 -3.96 7.04 -6.94
N VAL A 118 -4.53 6.78 -5.77
CA VAL A 118 -5.10 7.82 -4.90
C VAL A 118 -4.01 8.77 -4.41
N ALA A 119 -2.90 8.23 -3.93
CA ALA A 119 -1.77 9.05 -3.50
C ALA A 119 -1.22 9.92 -4.64
N ASN A 120 -1.08 9.37 -5.85
CA ASN A 120 -0.63 10.10 -7.02
C ASN A 120 -1.56 11.27 -7.36
N GLN A 121 -2.87 11.04 -7.33
CA GLN A 121 -3.85 12.12 -7.51
C GLN A 121 -3.67 13.22 -6.46
N ASN A 122 -3.54 12.84 -5.18
CA ASN A 122 -3.45 13.79 -4.08
C ASN A 122 -2.14 14.59 -4.08
N PHE A 123 -0.98 13.98 -4.36
CA PHE A 123 0.26 14.73 -4.45
C PHE A 123 0.33 15.64 -5.68
N ASN A 124 -0.40 15.34 -6.75
CA ASN A 124 -0.36 16.16 -7.96
C ASN A 124 -1.47 17.22 -8.05
N CYS A 125 -2.44 17.22 -7.12
CA CYS A 125 -3.57 18.14 -7.20
C CYS A 125 -3.21 19.61 -6.93
N THR A 126 -2.12 19.87 -6.18
CA THR A 126 -1.62 21.23 -5.88
C THR A 126 -0.14 21.40 -6.22
N GLU A 127 0.29 22.64 -6.43
CA GLU A 127 1.70 22.99 -6.64
C GLU A 127 2.54 22.63 -5.41
N PHE A 128 2.00 22.91 -4.22
CA PHE A 128 2.62 22.49 -2.97
C PHE A 128 2.89 20.97 -2.94
N GLY A 129 1.91 20.15 -3.31
CA GLY A 129 2.06 18.69 -3.34
C GLY A 129 3.13 18.23 -4.33
N ARG A 130 3.16 18.82 -5.53
CA ARG A 130 4.17 18.52 -6.57
C ARG A 130 5.57 18.91 -6.09
N ASN A 131 5.72 20.09 -5.50
CA ASN A 131 6.98 20.58 -4.96
C ASN A 131 7.45 19.69 -3.81
N PHE A 132 6.55 19.36 -2.87
CA PHE A 132 6.83 18.42 -1.77
C PHE A 132 7.38 17.09 -2.28
N LYS A 133 6.76 16.51 -3.32
CA LYS A 133 7.25 15.26 -3.94
C LYS A 133 8.65 15.44 -4.52
N SER A 134 8.86 16.50 -5.30
CA SER A 134 10.14 16.74 -5.99
C SER A 134 11.31 17.04 -5.06
N GLU A 135 11.05 17.69 -3.92
CA GLU A 135 12.07 18.11 -2.96
C GLU A 135 12.35 17.03 -1.90
N ASN A 136 11.43 16.08 -1.70
CA ASN A 136 11.53 15.10 -0.61
C ASN A 136 12.13 13.77 -1.06
N THR A 137 13.44 13.62 -0.87
CA THR A 137 14.19 12.40 -1.22
C THR A 137 13.96 11.22 -0.27
N VAL A 138 13.31 11.42 0.88
CA VAL A 138 13.13 10.33 1.86
C VAL A 138 12.22 9.21 1.33
N PHE A 139 11.34 9.53 0.39
CA PHE A 139 10.41 8.57 -0.20
C PHE A 139 10.70 8.30 -1.68
N GLU A 140 11.94 8.50 -2.12
CA GLU A 140 12.35 8.42 -3.54
C GLU A 140 11.89 7.12 -4.22
N GLU A 141 12.12 5.96 -3.61
CA GLU A 141 11.70 4.67 -4.18
C GLU A 141 10.18 4.56 -4.37
N MET A 142 9.41 5.12 -3.42
CA MET A 142 7.96 5.18 -3.52
C MET A 142 7.51 6.17 -4.60
N TRP A 143 8.19 7.29 -4.78
CA TRP A 143 7.94 8.25 -5.85
C TRP A 143 8.19 7.65 -7.22
N MET A 144 9.29 6.90 -7.39
CA MET A 144 9.58 6.18 -8.62
C MET A 144 8.48 5.17 -8.95
N ALA A 145 8.07 4.36 -7.97
CA ALA A 145 6.96 3.41 -8.15
C ALA A 145 5.65 4.13 -8.55
N MET A 146 5.40 5.30 -7.99
CA MET A 146 4.24 6.15 -8.33
C MET A 146 4.28 6.63 -9.78
N ASP A 147 5.45 7.08 -10.26
CA ASP A 147 5.62 7.57 -11.63
C ASP A 147 5.54 6.46 -12.67
N GLU A 148 6.03 5.25 -12.36
CA GLU A 148 5.88 4.08 -13.22
C GLU A 148 4.40 3.70 -13.45
N LEU A 149 3.58 3.78 -12.39
CA LEU A 149 2.14 3.52 -12.50
C LEU A 149 1.44 4.55 -13.37
N GLY A 150 1.77 5.84 -13.21
CA GLY A 150 1.17 6.94 -13.99
C GLY A 150 1.48 6.89 -15.49
N ASN A 151 2.56 6.20 -15.89
CA ASN A 151 2.97 6.03 -17.27
C ASN A 151 2.45 4.73 -17.93
N SER A 152 1.73 3.89 -17.18
CA SER A 152 1.15 2.65 -17.71
C SER A 152 -0.13 2.96 -18.51
N PRO A 153 -0.27 2.48 -19.77
CA PRO A 153 -1.50 2.67 -20.53
C PRO A 153 -2.68 2.01 -19.79
N THR A 154 -3.72 2.79 -19.51
CA THR A 154 -5.01 2.30 -18.97
C THR A 154 -5.72 1.39 -19.95
#